data_AF-A0A4U9HJE8-F1
#
_entry.id   AF-A0A4U9HJE8-F1
#
_cell.length_a   1.000
_cell.length_b   1.000
_cell.length_c   1.000
_cell.angle_alpha   90.00
_cell.angle_beta   90.00
_cell.angle_gamma   90.00
#
_symmetry.space_group_name_H-M   'P 1'
#
loop_
_entity.id
_entity.type
_entity.pdbx_description
1 polymer ?
#
loop_
_entity_poly.entity_id
_entity_poly.type
_entity_poly.pdbx_seq_one_letter_code
_entity_poly.pdbx_strand_id
1 'polypeptide(L)' 'MVKEIASTDDFYRIGKEAALASGLAQKGDIVVMVSGALVPSGTTNTASVHVL' A
#
# COMPACT_ATOMS: atom_id res chain seq x y z
N MET A 1 15.05 -2.75 0.89
CA MET A 1 14.30 -3.82 0.18
C MET A 1 13.18 -4.30 1.10
N VAL A 2 11.93 -4.28 0.63
CA VAL A 2 10.84 -5.01 1.29
C VAL A 2 11.06 -6.48 0.95
N LYS A 3 11.26 -7.34 1.95
CA LYS A 3 11.63 -8.73 1.73
C LYS A 3 10.47 -9.56 1.16
N GLU A 4 9.24 -9.22 1.54
CA GLU A 4 8.02 -9.85 1.02
C GLU A 4 6.80 -9.04 1.48
N ILE A 5 5.70 -9.12 0.73
CA ILE A 5 4.38 -8.61 1.13
C ILE A 5 3.46 -9.82 1.18
N ALA A 6 3.22 -10.35 2.38
CA ALA A 6 2.57 -11.65 2.57
C ALA A 6 1.04 -11.60 2.33
N SER A 7 0.43 -10.42 2.38
CA SER A 7 -1.00 -10.23 2.22
C SER A 7 -1.36 -8.81 1.80
N THR A 8 -2.62 -8.60 1.41
CA THR A 8 -3.16 -7.27 1.12
C THR A 8 -3.18 -6.36 2.35
N ASP A 9 -3.38 -6.90 3.56
CA ASP A 9 -3.35 -6.11 4.80
C ASP A 9 -1.92 -5.68 5.17
N ASP A 10 -0.94 -6.57 4.96
CA ASP A 10 0.47 -6.22 5.10
C ASP A 10 0.88 -5.15 4.09
N PHE A 11 0.39 -5.22 2.85
CA PHE A 11 0.59 -4.16 1.86
C PHE A 11 0.12 -2.81 2.38
N TYR A 12 -1.08 -2.75 2.98
CA TYR A 12 -1.59 -1.50 3.55
C TYR A 12 -0.74 -0.99 4.71
N ARG A 13 -0.36 -1.87 5.65
CA ARG A 13 0.47 -1.48 6.80
C ARG A 13 1.84 -0.97 6.36
N ILE A 14 2.56 -1.75 5.54
CA ILE A 14 3.90 -1.42 5.05
C ILE A 14 3.86 -0.17 4.17
N GLY A 15 2.86 -0.04 3.28
CA GLY A 15 2.76 1.11 2.40
C GLY A 15 2.46 2.41 3.15
N LYS A 16 1.68 2.38 4.23
CA LYS A 16 1.47 3.56 5.10
C LYS A 16 2.74 3.96 5.86
N GLU A 17 3.46 2.98 6.43
CA GLU A 17 4.76 3.22 7.09
C GLU A 17 5.78 3.82 6.10
N ALA A 18 5.84 3.29 4.87
CA ALA A 18 6.72 3.78 3.82
C ALA A 18 6.34 5.18 3.32
N ALA A 19 5.04 5.48 3.20
CA ALA A 19 4.55 6.80 2.79
C ALA A 19 5.00 7.89 3.78
N LEU A 20 4.82 7.65 5.08
CA LEU A 20 5.29 8.56 6.13
C LEU A 20 6.83 8.68 6.15
N ALA A 21 7.54 7.55 6.04
CA ALA A 21 9.01 7.55 6.05
C ALA A 21 9.63 8.22 4.82
N SER A 22 8.91 8.28 3.70
CA SER A 22 9.38 8.93 2.47
C SER A 22 9.39 10.47 2.56
N GLY A 23 8.64 11.05 3.50
CA GLY A 23 8.43 12.50 3.59
C GLY A 23 7.55 13.08 2.48
N LEU A 24 7.01 12.25 1.59
CA LEU A 24 6.09 12.66 0.53
C LEU A 24 4.64 12.82 1.00
N ALA A 25 4.32 12.27 2.17
CA ALA A 25 3.02 12.37 2.81
C ALA A 25 3.19 12.49 4.33
N GLN A 26 2.19 13.05 4.99
CA GLN A 26 2.16 13.28 6.43
C GLN A 26 0.84 12.77 7.05
N LYS A 27 0.81 12.70 8.38
CA LYS A 27 -0.36 12.28 9.13
C LYS A 27 -1.58 13.15 8.79
N GLY A 28 -2.71 12.50 8.50
CA GLY A 28 -3.95 13.14 8.07
C GLY A 28 -4.13 13.23 6.56
N ASP A 29 -3.07 13.00 5.76
CA ASP A 29 -3.21 12.91 4.31
C ASP A 29 -3.98 11.65 3.90
N ILE A 30 -4.63 11.73 2.74
CA ILE A 30 -5.31 10.59 2.11
C ILE A 30 -4.35 9.94 1.12
N VAL A 31 -4.15 8.62 1.26
CA VAL A 31 -3.38 7.80 0.33
C VAL A 31 -4.28 6.81 -0.40
N VAL A 32 -4.13 6.76 -1.73
CA VAL A 32 -4.74 5.71 -2.56
C VAL A 32 -3.71 4.61 -2.78
N MET A 33 -4.04 3.39 -2.41
CA MET A 33 -3.17 2.23 -2.53
C MET A 33 -3.76 1.25 -3.56
N VAL A 34 -2.96 0.89 -4.56
CA VAL A 34 -3.38 0.08 -5.72
C VAL A 34 -2.57 -1.21 -5.77
N SER A 35 -3.26 -2.35 -5.93
CA SER A 35 -2.63 -3.68 -5.94
C SER A 35 -3.43 -4.73 -6.75
N GLY A 36 -2.85 -5.91 -6.90
CA GLY A 36 -3.55 -7.12 -7.35
C GLY A 36 -3.79 -8.06 -6.18
N ALA A 37 -5.04 -8.46 -5.95
CA ALA A 37 -5.44 -9.42 -4.92
C ALA A 37 -6.04 -10.68 -5.57
N LEU A 38 -5.50 -11.86 -5.24
CA LEU A 38 -5.91 -13.17 -5.76
C LEU A 38 -5.89 -13.27 -7.30
N VAL A 39 -4.97 -12.54 -7.95
CA VAL A 39 -4.75 -12.53 -9.40
C VAL A 39 -3.27 -12.77 -9.71
N PRO A 40 -2.94 -13.33 -10.88
CA PRO A 40 -1.55 -13.46 -11.31
C PRO A 40 -0.91 -12.08 -11.55
N SER A 41 0.42 -12.04 -11.54
CA SER A 41 1.18 -10.85 -11.91
C SER A 41 0.84 -10.37 -13.32
N GLY A 42 0.84 -9.04 -13.50
CA GLY A 42 0.36 -8.39 -14.72
C GLY A 42 -1.08 -7.89 -14.64
N THR A 43 -1.83 -8.26 -13.59
CA THR A 43 -3.20 -7.79 -13.35
C THR A 43 -3.27 -6.94 -12.09
N THR A 44 -3.92 -5.77 -12.20
CA THR A 44 -4.26 -4.88 -11.08
C THR A 44 -5.78 -4.84 -10.95
N ASN A 45 -6.32 -5.19 -9.78
CA ASN A 45 -7.77 -5.33 -9.59
C ASN A 45 -8.30 -4.72 -8.28
N THR A 46 -7.42 -4.19 -7.42
CA THR A 46 -7.79 -3.68 -6.10
C THR A 46 -7.30 -2.24 -5.94
N ALA A 47 -8.19 -1.36 -5.51
CA ALA A 47 -7.87 0.00 -5.09
C ALA A 47 -8.48 0.24 -3.71
N SER A 48 -7.74 0.88 -2.81
CA SER A 48 -8.20 1.20 -1.46
C SER A 48 -7.75 2.59 -1.08
N VAL A 49 -8.52 3.24 -0.20
CA VAL A 49 -8.27 4.61 0.27
C VAL A 49 -8.07 4.57 1.77
N HIS A 50 -6.97 5.16 2.25
CA HIS A 50 -6.61 5.19 3.67
C HIS A 50 -6.22 6.59 4.09
N VAL A 51 -6.40 6.88 5.38
CA VAL A 51 -5.82 8.07 6.04
C VAL A 51 -4.52 7.64 6.73
N LEU A 52 -3.47 8.45 6.59
CA LEU A 52 -2.14 8.23 7.20
C LEU A 52 -2.05 8.70 8.66
#